data_AF-A0A3N5LNN6-F1
#
_entry.id   AF-A0A3N5LNN6-F1
#
_cell.length_a   1.000
_cell.length_b   1.000
_cell.length_c   1.000
_cell.angle_alpha   90.00
_cell.angle_beta   90.00
_cell.angle_gamma   90.00
#
_symmetry.space_group_name_H-M   'P 1'
#
loop_
_entity.id
_entity.type
_entity.pdbx_description
1 polymer ?
#
loop_
_entity_poly.entity_id
_entity_poly.type
_entity_poly.pdbx_seq_one_letter_code
_entity_poly.pdbx_strand_id
1 'polypeptide(L)'
;MLEFSGNRFTPCMHHADGSPMGGGEAFLKYLADARAAIDVFASTGTVVYLAGAPVRRENDGTVQGGAMNALYRWLGLLDAGDNVVYVDAGRALLRDGRYTDRLPCLPGEPCEGDDGTNPVRSPDGLHLCPAEMWSLKSPSPECPVWSSGAYRYGLALAAPVIAGLIEAA
;
A
#
# COMPACT_ATOMS: atom_id res chain seq x y z
N MET A 1 -4.71 10.91 -1.29
CA MET A 1 -3.88 9.68 -1.35
C MET A 1 -4.78 8.53 -1.76
N LEU A 2 -4.36 7.75 -2.76
CA LEU A 2 -5.09 6.56 -3.23
C LEU A 2 -4.20 5.33 -3.00
N GLU A 3 -4.68 4.37 -2.22
CA GLU A 3 -4.00 3.10 -1.93
C GLU A 3 -4.68 1.94 -2.67
N PHE A 4 -3.90 0.92 -3.02
CA PHE A 4 -4.32 -0.18 -3.89
C PHE A 4 -4.97 -1.38 -3.15
N SER A 5 -6.02 -1.94 -3.79
CA SER A 5 -6.67 -3.28 -3.66
C SER A 5 -6.40 -4.12 -2.41
N GLY A 6 -7.20 -3.89 -1.38
CA GLY A 6 -7.41 -4.86 -0.31
C GLY A 6 -8.65 -5.75 -0.49
N ASN A 7 -9.68 -5.26 -1.20
CA ASN A 7 -11.05 -5.74 -0.96
C ASN A 7 -11.81 -6.11 -2.23
N ARG A 8 -11.29 -7.05 -3.04
CA ARG A 8 -12.06 -7.62 -4.16
C ARG A 8 -13.35 -8.37 -3.74
N PHE A 9 -13.60 -8.46 -2.44
CA PHE A 9 -14.76 -9.09 -1.83
C PHE A 9 -16.01 -8.21 -1.83
N THR A 10 -15.87 -6.93 -2.21
CA THR A 10 -17.01 -6.02 -2.29
C THR A 10 -17.80 -6.25 -3.58
N PRO A 11 -19.14 -6.06 -3.57
CA PRO A 11 -19.97 -6.27 -4.75
C PRO A 11 -19.54 -5.51 -6.02
N CYS A 12 -18.86 -4.36 -5.90
CA CYS A 12 -18.38 -3.60 -7.06
C CYS A 12 -17.23 -4.27 -7.83
N MET A 13 -16.61 -5.30 -7.25
CA MET A 13 -15.58 -6.13 -7.84
C MET A 13 -16.12 -7.53 -8.20
N HIS A 14 -17.45 -7.69 -8.21
CA HIS A 14 -18.13 -8.93 -8.58
C HIS A 14 -18.91 -8.75 -9.89
N HIS A 15 -19.10 -9.86 -10.60
CA HIS A 15 -20.01 -9.95 -11.72
C HIS A 15 -21.47 -9.84 -11.24
N ALA A 16 -22.40 -9.69 -12.19
CA ALA A 16 -23.84 -9.61 -11.89
C ALA A 16 -24.39 -10.86 -11.19
N ASP A 17 -23.75 -12.02 -11.37
CA ASP A 17 -24.09 -13.27 -10.69
C ASP A 17 -23.49 -13.39 -9.27
N GLY A 18 -22.75 -12.37 -8.82
CA GLY A 18 -22.12 -12.29 -7.51
C GLY A 18 -20.76 -12.99 -7.42
N SER A 19 -20.25 -13.58 -8.50
CA SER A 19 -18.90 -14.16 -8.51
C SER A 19 -17.81 -13.07 -8.57
N PRO A 20 -16.66 -13.23 -7.88
CA PRO A 20 -15.62 -12.20 -7.85
C PRO A 20 -14.84 -12.15 -9.17
N MET A 21 -14.54 -10.93 -9.64
CA MET A 21 -13.66 -10.71 -10.79
C MET A 21 -12.26 -11.26 -10.50
N GLY A 22 -11.66 -11.89 -11.50
CA GLY A 22 -10.34 -12.51 -11.42
C GLY A 22 -9.36 -12.00 -12.47
N GLY A 23 -8.07 -12.24 -12.23
CA GLY A 23 -7.01 -12.04 -13.23
C GLY A 23 -7.02 -10.66 -13.91
N GLY A 24 -6.97 -10.67 -15.25
CA GLY A 24 -6.90 -9.45 -16.06
C GLY A 24 -8.13 -8.55 -15.98
N GLU A 25 -9.31 -9.11 -15.70
CA GLU A 25 -10.52 -8.31 -15.55
C GLU A 25 -10.49 -7.44 -14.29
N ALA A 26 -10.16 -8.06 -13.15
CA ALA A 26 -9.94 -7.31 -11.91
C ALA A 26 -8.85 -6.24 -12.10
N PHE A 27 -7.81 -6.55 -12.88
CA PHE A 27 -6.77 -5.57 -13.20
C PHE A 27 -7.30 -4.37 -13.98
N LEU A 28 -8.06 -4.60 -15.06
CA LEU A 28 -8.65 -3.54 -15.86
C LEU A 28 -9.65 -2.71 -15.06
N LYS A 29 -10.44 -3.35 -14.18
CA LYS A 29 -11.36 -2.64 -13.29
C LYS A 29 -10.61 -1.71 -12.33
N TYR A 30 -9.52 -2.16 -11.70
CA TYR A 30 -8.72 -1.31 -10.84
C TYR A 30 -8.05 -0.15 -11.60
N LEU A 31 -7.62 -0.37 -12.84
CA LEU A 31 -7.11 0.72 -13.68
C LEU A 31 -8.20 1.76 -13.97
N ALA A 32 -9.39 1.33 -14.36
CA ALA A 32 -10.51 2.23 -14.63
C ALA A 32 -10.89 3.04 -13.38
N ASP A 33 -10.98 2.39 -12.22
CA ASP A 33 -11.31 3.05 -10.95
C ASP A 33 -10.23 4.03 -10.51
N ALA A 34 -8.95 3.65 -10.63
CA ALA A 34 -7.83 4.54 -10.30
C ALA A 34 -7.85 5.79 -11.19
N ARG A 35 -8.12 5.64 -12.49
CA ARG A 35 -8.22 6.78 -13.40
C ARG A 35 -9.39 7.69 -13.05
N ALA A 36 -10.56 7.13 -12.81
CA ALA A 36 -11.73 7.91 -12.41
C ALA A 36 -11.47 8.68 -11.10
N ALA A 37 -10.81 8.06 -10.12
CA ALA A 37 -10.45 8.73 -8.87
C ALA A 37 -9.42 9.85 -9.09
N ILE A 38 -8.41 9.64 -9.94
CA ILE A 38 -7.45 10.69 -10.33
C ILE A 38 -8.19 11.86 -10.96
N ASP A 39 -9.06 11.62 -11.94
CA ASP A 39 -9.76 12.68 -12.67
C ASP A 39 -10.64 13.54 -11.74
N VAL A 40 -11.27 12.94 -10.72
CA VAL A 40 -12.06 13.66 -9.71
C VAL A 40 -11.20 14.65 -8.92
N PHE A 41 -10.00 14.28 -8.49
CA PHE A 41 -9.18 15.12 -7.62
C PHE A 41 -8.25 16.06 -8.42
N ALA A 42 -7.56 15.53 -9.44
CA ALA A 42 -6.59 16.28 -10.23
C ALA A 42 -7.24 17.47 -10.97
N SER A 43 -8.50 17.32 -11.42
CA SER A 43 -9.25 18.40 -12.07
C SER A 43 -9.51 19.63 -11.18
N THR A 44 -9.33 19.49 -9.86
CA THR A 44 -9.44 20.60 -8.90
C THR A 44 -8.10 21.24 -8.54
N GLY A 45 -7.00 20.81 -9.17
CA GLY A 45 -5.64 21.21 -8.79
C GLY A 45 -5.10 20.47 -7.56
N THR A 46 -5.82 19.48 -7.04
CA THR A 46 -5.35 18.65 -5.91
C THR A 46 -4.27 17.69 -6.38
N VAL A 47 -3.15 17.62 -5.66
CA VAL A 47 -2.09 16.63 -5.91
C VAL A 47 -2.53 15.24 -5.46
N VAL A 48 -2.53 14.29 -6.39
CA VAL A 48 -2.94 12.90 -6.16
C VAL A 48 -1.71 12.01 -5.97
N TYR A 49 -1.49 11.57 -4.73
CA TYR A 49 -0.46 10.60 -4.40
C TYR A 49 -1.00 9.17 -4.51
N LEU A 50 -0.42 8.37 -5.40
CA LEU A 50 -0.69 6.95 -5.62
C LEU A 50 0.29 6.10 -4.79
N ALA A 51 -0.22 5.38 -3.80
CA ALA A 51 0.60 4.59 -2.88
C ALA A 51 0.88 3.19 -3.45
N GLY A 52 2.16 2.85 -3.60
CA GLY A 52 2.61 1.51 -3.95
C GLY A 52 2.44 0.54 -2.78
N ALA A 53 1.76 -0.58 -3.04
CA ALA A 53 1.47 -1.61 -2.03
C ALA A 53 2.75 -2.32 -1.54
N PRO A 54 2.81 -2.74 -0.26
CA PRO A 54 3.90 -3.58 0.24
C PRO A 54 4.03 -4.91 -0.51
N VAL A 55 5.27 -5.39 -0.65
CA VAL A 55 5.53 -6.76 -1.10
C VAL A 55 5.03 -7.74 -0.04
N ARG A 56 4.38 -8.81 -0.50
CA ARG A 56 3.83 -9.91 0.30
C ARG A 56 4.79 -11.10 0.30
N ARG A 57 4.76 -11.95 1.34
CA ARG A 57 5.63 -13.14 1.47
C ARG A 57 5.60 -14.02 0.22
N GLU A 58 4.39 -14.32 -0.27
CA GLU A 58 4.16 -15.18 -1.44
C GLU A 58 4.61 -14.54 -2.78
N ASN A 59 4.82 -13.22 -2.77
CA ASN A 59 5.23 -12.44 -3.94
C ASN A 59 6.65 -11.87 -3.81
N ASP A 60 7.47 -12.36 -2.89
CA ASP A 60 8.88 -11.95 -2.79
C ASP A 60 9.59 -12.31 -4.10
N GLY A 61 9.87 -11.29 -4.91
CA GLY A 61 10.44 -11.45 -6.24
C GLY A 61 9.48 -11.86 -7.37
N THR A 62 8.15 -11.88 -7.17
CA THR A 62 7.18 -12.20 -8.24
C THR A 62 6.17 -11.09 -8.54
N VAL A 63 5.70 -11.12 -9.80
CA VAL A 63 5.05 -10.02 -10.52
C VAL A 63 3.65 -9.64 -9.99
N GLN A 64 2.98 -10.41 -9.13
CA GLN A 64 1.57 -10.10 -8.78
C GLN A 64 1.39 -8.84 -7.91
N GLY A 65 2.23 -8.62 -6.89
CA GLY A 65 2.31 -7.31 -6.23
C GLY A 65 2.96 -6.25 -7.13
N GLY A 66 3.88 -6.69 -7.98
CA GLY A 66 4.60 -5.85 -8.94
C GLY A 66 3.72 -5.26 -10.04
N ALA A 67 2.67 -5.94 -10.50
CA ALA A 67 1.84 -5.52 -11.62
C ALA A 67 1.03 -4.27 -11.28
N MET A 68 0.59 -4.17 -10.04
CA MET A 68 -0.25 -3.08 -9.55
C MET A 68 0.57 -1.87 -9.14
N ASN A 69 1.71 -2.12 -8.50
CA ASN A 69 2.71 -1.09 -8.30
C ASN A 69 3.22 -0.57 -9.65
N ALA A 70 3.39 -1.44 -10.65
CA ALA A 70 3.74 -1.02 -12.02
C ALA A 70 2.64 -0.20 -12.68
N LEU A 71 1.37 -0.57 -12.49
CA LEU A 71 0.22 0.20 -12.96
C LEU A 71 0.21 1.61 -12.36
N TYR A 72 0.29 1.74 -11.04
CA TYR A 72 0.25 3.04 -10.36
C TYR A 72 1.50 3.87 -10.67
N ARG A 73 2.66 3.22 -10.80
CA ARG A 73 3.88 3.87 -11.27
C ARG A 73 3.72 4.40 -12.69
N TRP A 74 3.10 3.63 -13.58
CA TRP A 74 2.86 4.04 -14.96
C TRP A 74 1.87 5.21 -15.03
N LEU A 75 0.77 5.18 -14.26
CA LEU A 75 -0.16 6.30 -14.16
C LEU A 75 0.54 7.57 -13.64
N GLY A 76 1.35 7.46 -12.58
CA GLY A 76 2.12 8.59 -12.07
C GLY A 76 3.16 9.14 -13.05
N LEU A 77 3.63 8.35 -14.02
CA LEU A 77 4.53 8.83 -15.08
C LEU A 77 3.76 9.52 -16.22
N LEU A 78 2.61 8.97 -16.62
CA LEU A 78 1.80 9.55 -17.69
C LEU A 78 1.16 10.87 -17.28
N ASP A 79 0.66 10.94 -16.05
CA ASP A 79 -0.12 12.05 -15.53
C ASP A 79 0.72 12.96 -14.61
N ALA A 80 2.06 12.88 -14.70
CA ALA A 80 2.97 13.68 -13.88
C ALA A 80 2.73 15.20 -14.04
N GLY A 81 2.28 15.63 -15.23
CA GLY A 81 1.90 17.01 -15.52
C GLY A 81 0.57 17.44 -14.91
N ASP A 82 -0.26 16.50 -14.46
CA ASP A 82 -1.61 16.71 -13.92
C ASP A 82 -1.65 16.52 -12.39
N ASN A 83 -0.55 16.82 -11.70
CA ASN A 83 -0.41 16.68 -10.25
C ASN A 83 -0.56 15.24 -9.72
N VAL A 84 -0.19 14.23 -10.50
CA VAL A 84 -0.22 12.83 -10.05
C VAL A 84 1.20 12.35 -9.70
N VAL A 85 1.37 11.77 -8.51
CA VAL A 85 2.67 11.33 -7.99
C VAL A 85 2.58 9.88 -7.50
N TYR A 86 3.44 9.01 -8.00
CA TYR A 86 3.59 7.65 -7.45
C TYR A 86 4.59 7.62 -6.29
N VAL A 87 4.22 6.97 -5.19
CA VAL A 87 5.07 6.81 -4.01
C VAL A 87 5.27 5.33 -3.71
N ASP A 88 6.50 4.82 -3.83
CA ASP A 88 6.88 3.45 -3.49
C ASP A 88 7.05 3.27 -1.97
N ALA A 89 5.97 3.49 -1.21
CA ALA A 89 5.98 3.40 0.25
C ALA A 89 6.29 1.98 0.74
N GLY A 90 5.92 0.95 -0.04
CA GLY A 90 6.23 -0.45 0.24
C GLY A 90 7.73 -0.74 0.36
N ARG A 91 8.59 0.06 -0.28
CA ARG A 91 10.06 -0.09 -0.19
C ARG A 91 10.61 0.13 1.22
N ALA A 92 9.95 0.92 2.07
CA ALA A 92 10.36 1.15 3.45
C ALA A 92 10.31 -0.11 4.33
N LEU A 93 9.73 -1.16 3.79
CA LEU A 93 9.46 -2.41 4.46
C LEU A 93 10.31 -3.58 3.93
N LEU A 94 11.30 -3.30 3.08
CA LEU A 94 12.16 -4.30 2.48
C LEU A 94 13.54 -4.30 3.14
N ARG A 95 14.16 -5.49 3.21
CA ARG A 95 15.57 -5.64 3.54
C ARG A 95 16.32 -6.06 2.29
N ASP A 96 17.27 -5.24 1.86
CA ASP A 96 18.04 -5.49 0.63
C ASP A 96 17.15 -5.73 -0.60
N GLY A 97 16.03 -4.99 -0.67
CA GLY A 97 15.03 -5.09 -1.73
C GLY A 97 14.12 -6.32 -1.67
N ARG A 98 14.19 -7.13 -0.61
CA ARG A 98 13.39 -8.33 -0.42
C ARG A 98 12.40 -8.22 0.73
N TYR A 99 11.35 -9.03 0.65
CA TYR A 99 10.42 -9.23 1.76
C TYR A 99 11.19 -9.64 3.02
N THR A 100 10.71 -9.17 4.17
CA THR A 100 11.18 -9.63 5.47
C THR A 100 10.08 -9.47 6.52
N ASP A 101 10.06 -10.36 7.50
CA ASP A 101 9.15 -10.28 8.64
C ASP A 101 9.62 -9.23 9.66
N ARG A 102 10.92 -8.92 9.69
CA ARG A 102 11.55 -8.07 10.72
C ARG A 102 12.57 -7.11 10.13
N LEU A 103 12.66 -5.90 10.67
CA LEU A 103 13.68 -4.91 10.30
C LEU A 103 14.41 -4.38 11.53
N PRO A 104 15.68 -3.94 11.40
CA PRO A 104 16.36 -3.22 12.47
C PRO A 104 15.54 -2.04 12.94
N CYS A 105 15.50 -1.80 14.25
CA CYS A 105 14.72 -0.70 14.82
C CYS A 105 15.12 0.65 14.26
N LEU A 106 14.13 1.52 14.05
CA LEU A 106 14.35 2.95 13.78
C LEU A 106 14.24 3.77 15.08
N PRO A 107 14.86 4.96 15.12
CA PRO A 107 14.60 5.91 16.20
C PRO A 107 13.09 6.19 16.33
N GLY A 108 12.59 6.14 17.57
CA GLY A 108 11.16 6.39 17.86
C GLY A 108 10.26 5.15 17.77
N GLU A 109 10.76 4.00 17.36
CA GLU A 109 10.03 2.74 17.51
C GLU A 109 10.26 2.13 18.91
N PRO A 110 9.30 1.34 19.45
CA PRO A 110 9.44 0.70 20.76
C PRO A 110 10.69 -0.17 20.91
N CYS A 111 11.12 -0.81 19.81
CA CYS A 111 12.31 -1.66 19.75
C CYS A 111 12.35 -2.76 20.83
N GLU A 112 11.23 -3.44 20.99
CA GLU A 112 11.02 -4.42 22.06
C GLU A 112 11.60 -5.81 21.75
N GLY A 113 12.23 -6.00 20.58
CA GLY A 113 12.88 -7.25 20.21
C GLY A 113 14.29 -7.37 20.78
N ASP A 114 14.61 -8.52 21.37
CA ASP A 114 15.92 -8.83 21.98
C ASP A 114 17.12 -8.74 21.01
N ASP A 115 16.86 -8.76 19.70
CA ASP A 115 17.84 -8.71 18.62
C ASP A 115 18.00 -7.31 17.99
N GLY A 116 17.39 -6.28 18.58
CA GLY A 116 17.39 -4.92 18.03
C GLY A 116 16.59 -4.80 16.72
N THR A 117 15.59 -5.67 16.54
CA THR A 117 14.66 -5.61 15.41
C THR A 117 13.21 -5.52 15.86
N ASN A 118 12.36 -4.99 14.98
CA ASN A 118 10.91 -4.97 15.16
C ASN A 118 10.22 -5.86 14.12
N PRO A 119 9.12 -6.55 14.48
CA PRO A 119 8.25 -7.14 13.48
C PRO A 119 7.62 -6.03 12.63
N VAL A 120 7.66 -6.21 11.31
CA VAL A 120 7.10 -5.25 10.34
C VAL A 120 6.01 -5.87 9.47
N ARG A 121 5.62 -7.11 9.80
CA ARG A 121 4.60 -7.91 9.10
C ARG A 121 3.74 -8.65 10.10
N SER A 122 2.52 -8.94 9.68
CA SER A 122 1.67 -9.98 10.24
C SER A 122 2.26 -11.36 9.95
N PRO A 123 2.00 -12.37 10.81
CA PRO A 123 2.34 -13.77 10.52
C PRO A 123 1.81 -14.26 9.15
N ASP A 124 0.66 -13.74 8.70
CA ASP A 124 0.10 -14.05 7.37
C ASP A 124 0.98 -13.61 6.19
N GLY A 125 1.98 -12.76 6.42
CA GLY A 125 2.90 -12.24 5.41
C GLY A 125 2.28 -11.31 4.37
N LEU A 126 1.07 -10.84 4.62
CA LEU A 126 0.28 -9.92 3.80
C LEU A 126 0.09 -8.58 4.50
N HIS A 127 -0.33 -8.59 5.75
CA HIS A 127 -0.68 -7.40 6.51
C HIS A 127 0.50 -6.87 7.34
N LEU A 128 0.34 -5.67 7.92
CA LEU A 128 1.40 -4.99 8.68
C LEU A 128 1.23 -5.11 10.20
N CYS A 129 0.06 -5.52 10.69
CA CYS A 129 -0.16 -5.70 12.12
C CYS A 129 0.57 -6.95 12.61
N PRO A 130 1.48 -6.87 13.59
CA PRO A 130 2.26 -8.04 14.03
C PRO A 130 1.46 -9.05 14.86
N ALA A 131 0.24 -8.69 15.30
CA ALA A 131 -0.68 -9.63 15.91
C ALA A 131 -1.48 -10.39 14.83
N GLU A 132 -1.76 -11.68 15.06
CA GLU A 132 -2.73 -12.42 14.25
C GLU A 132 -4.13 -11.83 14.47
N MET A 133 -4.64 -11.13 13.46
CA MET A 133 -5.88 -10.37 13.59
C MET A 133 -6.84 -10.53 12.44
N TRP A 134 -6.34 -10.97 11.30
CA TRP A 134 -7.14 -11.10 10.11
C TRP A 134 -8.02 -12.35 10.23
N SER A 135 -9.30 -12.13 10.52
CA SER A 135 -10.34 -13.11 10.24
C SER A 135 -11.46 -12.41 9.47
N LEU A 136 -11.96 -13.06 8.40
CA LEU A 136 -13.13 -12.60 7.64
C LEU A 136 -14.40 -12.40 8.52
N LYS A 137 -14.40 -12.95 9.74
CA LYS A 137 -15.54 -12.98 10.66
C LYS A 137 -15.53 -11.85 11.70
N SER A 138 -14.41 -11.17 11.90
CA SER A 138 -14.30 -10.03 12.81
C SER A 138 -13.14 -9.16 12.37
N PRO A 139 -13.35 -8.24 11.41
CA PRO A 139 -12.37 -7.22 11.11
C PRO A 139 -12.29 -6.31 12.34
N SER A 140 -11.34 -6.55 13.24
CA SER A 140 -10.91 -5.48 14.13
C SER A 140 -10.07 -4.54 13.27
N PRO A 141 -10.52 -3.32 12.98
CA PRO A 141 -9.82 -2.42 12.07
C PRO A 141 -8.50 -1.90 12.68
N GLU A 142 -8.34 -2.05 13.99
CA GLU A 142 -7.22 -1.51 14.76
C GLU A 142 -6.28 -2.62 15.21
N CYS A 143 -4.98 -2.42 14.99
CA CYS A 143 -3.95 -3.28 15.53
C CYS A 143 -3.83 -3.05 17.05
N PRO A 144 -3.98 -4.07 17.91
CA PRO A 144 -4.01 -3.92 19.37
C PRO A 144 -2.61 -3.71 19.95
N VAL A 145 -1.60 -3.71 19.08
CA VAL A 145 -0.18 -3.59 19.40
C VAL A 145 0.46 -2.61 18.43
N TRP A 146 1.60 -2.06 18.80
CA TRP A 146 2.37 -1.20 17.90
C TRP A 146 2.72 -1.94 16.60
N SER A 147 2.41 -1.32 15.46
CA SER A 147 2.78 -1.84 14.14
C SER A 147 3.90 -0.99 13.53
N SER A 148 5.15 -1.43 13.73
CA SER A 148 6.32 -0.81 13.08
C SER A 148 6.20 -0.84 11.55
N GLY A 149 5.57 -1.88 10.99
CA GLY A 149 5.25 -1.95 9.56
C GLY A 149 4.34 -0.81 9.11
N ALA A 150 3.20 -0.60 9.79
CA ALA A 150 2.26 0.47 9.44
C ALA A 150 2.89 1.86 9.66
N TYR A 151 3.63 2.05 10.75
CA TYR A 151 4.36 3.28 11.05
C TYR A 151 5.34 3.66 9.92
N ARG A 152 6.21 2.73 9.52
CA ARG A 152 7.20 2.96 8.46
C ARG A 152 6.56 3.24 7.11
N TYR A 153 5.54 2.46 6.74
CA TYR A 153 4.81 2.65 5.50
C TYR A 153 4.12 4.02 5.46
N GLY A 154 3.44 4.39 6.55
CA GLY A 154 2.78 5.68 6.69
C GLY A 154 3.75 6.85 6.59
N LEU A 155 4.91 6.77 7.24
CA LEU A 155 5.96 7.80 7.11
C LEU A 155 6.50 7.91 5.68
N ALA A 156 6.81 6.79 5.05
CA ALA A 156 7.31 6.78 3.67
C ALA A 156 6.31 7.40 2.69
N LEU A 157 5.03 7.17 2.93
CA LEU A 157 3.93 7.71 2.12
C LEU A 157 3.67 9.19 2.39
N ALA A 158 3.77 9.64 3.64
CA ALA A 158 3.57 11.02 4.03
C ALA A 158 4.76 11.93 3.66
N ALA A 159 5.98 11.39 3.59
CA ALA A 159 7.19 12.18 3.34
C ALA A 159 7.11 13.11 2.11
N PRO A 160 6.72 12.64 0.90
CA PRO A 160 6.59 13.53 -0.26
C PRO A 160 5.43 14.53 -0.14
N VAL A 161 4.35 14.16 0.57
CA VAL A 161 3.22 15.07 0.85
C VAL A 161 3.69 16.24 1.70
N ILE A 162 4.41 15.95 2.79
CA ILE A 162 4.95 16.96 3.69
C ILE A 162 5.95 17.86 2.96
N ALA A 163 6.86 17.28 2.16
CA ALA A 163 7.80 18.06 1.36
C ALA A 163 7.09 19.04 0.41
N GLY A 164 6.08 18.58 -0.32
CA GLY A 164 5.31 19.44 -1.22
C GLY A 164 4.53 20.55 -0.49
N LEU A 165 4.04 20.28 0.72
CA LEU A 165 3.37 21.31 1.53
C LEU A 165 4.34 22.39 2.04
N ILE A 166 5.58 22.02 2.35
CA ILE A 166 6.62 22.97 2.77
C ILE A 166 7.05 23.84 1.58
N GLU A 167 7.19 23.27 0.39
CA GLU A 167 7.58 24.01 -0.82
C GLU A 167 6.49 24.99 -1.32
N ALA A 168 5.23 24.73 -0.96
CA ALA A 168 4.08 25.58 -1.34
C ALA A 168 3.77 26.71 -0.34
N ALA A 169 4.45 26.76 0.82
CA ALA A 169 4.23 27.74 1.88
C ALA A 169 5.19 28.95 1.77
#